data_AF-A0A9X1VCH5-F1
#
_entry.id   AF-A0A9X1VCH5-F1
#
_cell.length_a   1.000
_cell.length_b   1.000
_cell.length_c   1.000
_cell.angle_alpha   90.00
_cell.angle_beta   90.00
_cell.angle_gamma   90.00
#
_symmetry.space_group_name_H-M   'P 1'
#
loop_
_entity.id
_entity.type
_entity.pdbx_description
1 polymer ?
#
loop_
_entity_poly.entity_id
_entity_poly.type
_entity_poly.pdbx_seq_one_letter_code
_entity_poly.pdbx_strand_id
1 'polypeptide(L)'
;MTHQELVDHLVGIGWSVDHLTGKDGNTYLVIHDYEITSGRLKGTKADIGILKTAGAPYTAPAAIHTKPHLVPMDMQSSLRTQASGIGAEWQYWSRLLRGIPTPKAFVVQIATIFSEVH
;
A
#
# COMPACT_ATOMS: atom_id res chain seq x y z
N MET A 1 13.32 -11.49 1.82
CA MET A 1 11.91 -11.86 1.62
C MET A 1 11.57 -11.80 0.15
N THR A 2 11.12 -12.90 -0.42
CA THR A 2 10.62 -12.96 -1.80
C THR A 2 9.21 -12.40 -1.90
N HIS A 3 8.75 -12.11 -3.12
CA HIS A 3 7.36 -11.75 -3.36
C HIS A 3 6.39 -12.84 -2.87
N GLN A 4 6.75 -14.11 -3.10
CA GLN A 4 5.92 -15.25 -2.72
C GLN A 4 5.80 -15.37 -1.19
N GLU A 5 6.90 -15.19 -0.45
CA GLU A 5 6.88 -15.21 1.03
C GLU A 5 5.97 -14.12 1.62
N LEU A 6 5.85 -12.96 0.96
CA LEU A 6 4.88 -11.94 1.36
C LEU A 6 3.45 -12.38 1.07
N VAL A 7 3.17 -12.83 -0.15
CA VAL A 7 1.84 -13.30 -0.54
C VAL A 7 1.37 -14.41 0.40
N ASP A 8 2.20 -15.43 0.62
CA ASP A 8 1.89 -16.56 1.50
C ASP A 8 1.60 -16.10 2.93
N HIS A 9 2.34 -15.11 3.42
CA HIS A 9 2.07 -14.54 4.74
C HIS A 9 0.73 -13.80 4.80
N LEU A 10 0.43 -12.94 3.82
CA LEU A 10 -0.81 -12.15 3.78
C LEU A 10 -2.03 -13.07 3.66
N VAL A 11 -1.96 -14.08 2.79
CA VAL A 11 -2.99 -15.13 2.69
C VAL A 11 -3.08 -15.93 3.99
N GLY A 12 -1.93 -16.28 4.59
CA GLY A 12 -1.87 -17.04 5.85
C GLY A 12 -2.47 -16.32 7.05
N ILE A 13 -2.54 -14.98 7.04
CA ILE A 13 -3.26 -14.18 8.05
C ILE A 13 -4.71 -13.86 7.66
N GLY A 14 -5.21 -14.42 6.55
CA GLY A 14 -6.60 -14.35 6.13
C GLY A 14 -6.96 -13.19 5.22
N TRP A 15 -5.97 -12.49 4.65
CA TRP A 15 -6.25 -11.42 3.68
C TRP A 15 -6.42 -11.95 2.26
N SER A 16 -7.35 -11.34 1.53
CA SER A 16 -7.52 -11.57 0.10
C SER A 16 -6.50 -10.72 -0.66
N VAL A 17 -5.68 -11.37 -1.49
CA VAL A 17 -4.63 -10.69 -2.25
C VAL A 17 -4.69 -11.08 -3.72
N ASP A 18 -4.49 -10.09 -4.59
CA ASP A 18 -4.50 -10.25 -6.05
C ASP A 18 -3.36 -9.47 -6.69
N HIS A 19 -3.19 -9.65 -8.01
CA HIS A 19 -2.31 -8.84 -8.83
C HIS A 19 -3.09 -8.00 -9.83
N LEU A 20 -2.68 -6.74 -9.97
CA LEU A 20 -3.28 -5.81 -10.91
C LEU A 20 -2.19 -5.16 -11.76
N THR A 21 -2.40 -5.08 -13.07
CA THR A 21 -1.56 -4.24 -13.94
C THR A 21 -2.15 -2.84 -14.02
N GLY A 22 -1.36 -1.84 -13.64
CA GLY A 22 -1.76 -0.44 -13.69
C GLY A 22 -1.79 0.12 -15.11
N LYS A 23 -2.37 1.32 -15.26
CA LYS A 23 -2.35 2.08 -16.52
C LYS A 23 -0.95 2.52 -16.93
N ASP A 24 -0.02 2.56 -15.98
CA ASP A 24 1.41 2.81 -16.20
C ASP A 24 2.18 1.57 -16.69
N GLY A 25 1.51 0.43 -16.86
CA GLY A 25 2.10 -0.83 -17.31
C GLY A 25 2.82 -1.63 -16.21
N ASN A 26 2.84 -1.14 -14.97
CA ASN A 26 3.46 -1.83 -13.86
C ASN A 26 2.50 -2.83 -13.20
N THR A 27 3.03 -3.89 -12.59
CA THR A 27 2.25 -4.84 -11.78
C THR A 27 2.26 -4.45 -10.31
N TYR A 28 1.10 -4.55 -9.67
CA TYR A 28 0.87 -4.23 -8.27
C TYR A 28 0.33 -5.48 -7.55
N LEU A 29 0.80 -5.71 -6.32
CA LEU A 29 0.11 -6.56 -5.35
C LEU A 29 -1.03 -5.74 -4.75
N VAL A 30 -2.23 -6.29 -4.72
CA VAL A 30 -3.41 -5.66 -4.14
C VAL A 30 -3.87 -6.48 -2.95
N ILE A 31 -4.10 -5.83 -1.82
CA ILE A 31 -4.78 -6.39 -0.64
C ILE A 31 -6.20 -5.83 -0.65
N HIS A 32 -7.19 -6.71 -0.73
CA HIS A 32 -8.59 -6.29 -0.82
C HIS A 32 -9.22 -6.08 0.55
N ASP A 33 -10.14 -5.11 0.63
CA ASP A 33 -10.97 -4.83 1.81
C ASP A 33 -10.18 -4.67 3.11
N TYR A 34 -8.97 -4.11 3.05
CA TYR A 34 -8.13 -3.87 4.22
C TYR A 34 -8.82 -2.87 5.15
N GLU A 35 -9.09 -3.28 6.38
CA GLU A 35 -9.61 -2.40 7.43
C GLU A 35 -8.48 -1.60 8.07
N ILE A 36 -8.57 -0.28 7.97
CA ILE A 36 -7.60 0.62 8.58
C ILE A 36 -7.75 0.56 10.11
N THR A 37 -6.68 0.19 10.79
CA THR A 37 -6.71 -0.09 12.25
C THR A 37 -6.27 1.08 13.12
N SER A 38 -5.71 2.14 12.53
CA SER A 38 -5.10 3.26 13.27
C SER A 38 -5.30 4.62 12.60
N GLY A 39 -5.07 5.69 13.35
CA GLY A 39 -5.23 7.07 12.88
C GLY A 39 -6.69 7.50 12.70
N ARG A 40 -6.88 8.66 12.05
CA ARG A 40 -8.20 9.28 11.83
C ARG A 40 -9.10 8.47 10.90
N LEU A 41 -8.53 7.62 10.05
CA LEU A 41 -9.24 6.79 9.08
C LEU A 41 -9.65 5.41 9.63
N LYS A 42 -9.45 5.16 10.94
CA LYS A 42 -9.75 3.88 11.57
C LYS A 42 -11.19 3.41 11.31
N GLY A 43 -11.34 2.12 10.98
CA GLY A 43 -12.61 1.48 10.63
C GLY A 43 -13.04 1.66 9.17
N THR A 44 -12.30 2.46 8.40
CA THR A 44 -12.50 2.58 6.95
C THR A 44 -11.90 1.37 6.25
N LYS A 45 -12.59 0.86 5.23
CA LYS A 45 -12.06 -0.18 4.34
C LYS A 45 -11.49 0.42 3.07
N ALA A 46 -10.36 -0.11 2.62
CA ALA A 46 -9.74 0.26 1.36
C ALA A 46 -9.00 -0.94 0.75
N ASP A 47 -8.91 -0.97 -0.57
CA ASP A 47 -7.92 -1.81 -1.23
C ASP A 47 -6.54 -1.13 -1.11
N ILE A 48 -5.49 -1.92 -0.84
CA ILE A 48 -4.11 -1.45 -0.74
C ILE A 48 -3.28 -2.03 -1.89
N GLY A 49 -2.82 -1.17 -2.80
CA GLY A 49 -1.97 -1.52 -3.93
C GLY A 49 -0.52 -1.21 -3.64
N ILE A 50 0.39 -2.11 -3.99
CA ILE A 50 1.83 -1.97 -3.75
C ILE A 50 2.59 -2.45 -4.97
N LEU A 51 3.46 -1.59 -5.50
CA LEU A 51 4.22 -1.87 -6.71
C LEU A 51 5.10 -3.13 -6.54
N LYS A 52 4.96 -4.09 -7.45
CA LYS A 52 5.82 -5.27 -7.53
C LYS A 52 7.10 -4.90 -8.28
N THR A 53 8.20 -4.75 -7.54
CA THR A 53 9.53 -4.53 -8.12
C THR A 53 10.24 -5.85 -8.42
N ALA A 54 11.27 -5.82 -9.28
CA ALA A 54 12.10 -6.99 -9.57
C ALA A 54 12.89 -7.51 -8.34
N GLY A 55 13.13 -6.64 -7.34
CA GLY A 55 13.61 -7.02 -6.01
C GLY A 55 12.47 -7.28 -5.03
N ALA A 56 12.80 -7.80 -3.84
CA ALA A 56 11.93 -7.79 -2.66
C ALA A 56 11.21 -6.43 -2.56
N PRO A 57 9.98 -6.34 -2.03
CA PRO A 57 9.11 -5.13 -2.09
C PRO A 57 9.65 -3.89 -1.34
N TYR A 58 10.93 -3.89 -0.97
CA TYR A 58 11.66 -2.86 -0.24
C TYR A 58 12.74 -2.17 -1.08
N THR A 59 12.88 -2.52 -2.36
CA THR A 59 13.57 -1.61 -3.28
C THR A 59 12.67 -0.39 -3.48
N ALA A 60 13.20 0.81 -3.19
CA ALA A 60 12.59 2.06 -3.62
C ALA A 60 12.14 1.88 -5.09
N PRO A 61 10.84 2.04 -5.42
CA PRO A 61 9.91 3.00 -4.83
C PRO A 61 8.55 2.40 -4.42
N ALA A 62 8.48 1.30 -3.66
CA ALA A 62 7.19 0.75 -3.23
C ALA A 62 6.49 1.68 -2.20
N ALA A 63 5.73 2.63 -2.72
CA ALA A 63 4.73 3.40 -2.02
C ALA A 63 3.43 2.60 -1.89
N ILE A 64 2.56 3.00 -0.97
CA ILE A 64 1.20 2.46 -0.91
C ILE A 64 0.28 3.22 -1.86
N HIS A 65 -0.71 2.49 -2.36
CA HIS A 65 -1.80 3.00 -3.16
C HIS A 65 -3.11 2.60 -2.51
N THR A 66 -4.11 3.47 -2.50
CA THR A 66 -5.40 3.16 -1.88
C THR A 66 -6.56 3.36 -2.84
N LYS A 67 -7.54 2.46 -2.79
CA LYS A 67 -8.85 2.63 -3.43
C LYS A 67 -9.94 2.40 -2.37
N PRO A 68 -10.88 3.33 -2.16
CA PRO A 68 -10.98 4.64 -2.82
C PRO A 68 -9.86 5.60 -2.37
N HIS A 69 -9.89 6.83 -2.87
CA HIS A 69 -9.12 7.92 -2.30
C HIS A 69 -9.57 8.17 -0.86
N LEU A 70 -8.63 8.26 0.08
CA LEU A 70 -8.96 8.39 1.50
C LEU A 70 -8.73 9.81 2.04
N VAL A 71 -7.93 10.61 1.34
CA VAL A 71 -7.61 12.01 1.71
C VAL A 71 -7.59 12.90 0.46
N PRO A 72 -7.67 14.23 0.58
CA PRO A 72 -7.45 15.13 -0.55
C PRO A 72 -6.05 14.94 -1.16
N MET A 73 -5.95 15.10 -2.49
CA MET A 73 -4.65 15.14 -3.17
C MET A 73 -3.90 16.40 -2.76
N ASP A 74 -2.70 16.22 -2.23
CA ASP A 74 -1.86 17.31 -1.76
C ASP A 74 -0.39 16.92 -1.92
N MET A 75 0.37 17.74 -2.67
CA MET A 75 1.79 17.53 -2.91
C MET A 75 2.70 18.43 -2.05
N GLN A 76 2.10 19.31 -1.25
CA GLN A 76 2.80 20.30 -0.43
C GLN A 76 2.94 19.87 1.02
N SER A 77 1.93 19.17 1.58
CA SER A 77 2.05 18.68 2.97
C SER A 77 3.08 17.58 3.13
N SER A 78 3.34 17.24 4.39
CA SER A 78 4.18 16.10 4.75
C SER A 78 3.60 14.79 4.21
N LEU A 79 2.28 14.65 4.18
CA LEU A 79 1.54 13.49 3.63
C LEU A 79 1.23 13.72 2.15
N ARG A 80 2.26 13.62 1.31
CA ARG A 80 2.10 13.83 -0.13
C ARG A 80 1.24 12.73 -0.75
N THR A 81 0.10 13.10 -1.31
CA THR A 81 -0.79 12.20 -2.04
C THR A 81 -1.17 12.76 -3.41
N GLN A 82 -1.29 11.88 -4.40
CA GLN A 82 -1.58 12.26 -5.79
C GLN A 82 -2.28 11.13 -6.54
N ALA A 83 -2.60 11.37 -7.82
CA ALA A 83 -3.13 10.35 -8.71
C ALA A 83 -2.17 9.15 -8.81
N SER A 84 -2.73 7.95 -8.83
CA SER A 84 -1.97 6.71 -8.97
C SER A 84 -1.80 6.27 -10.42
N GLY A 85 -0.65 5.66 -10.73
CA GLY A 85 -0.44 4.92 -11.98
C GLY A 85 -1.33 3.67 -12.16
N ILE A 86 -1.96 3.17 -11.09
CA ILE A 86 -2.90 2.04 -11.16
C ILE A 86 -4.17 2.44 -11.93
N GLY A 87 -4.76 3.58 -11.58
CA GLY A 87 -6.01 4.07 -12.17
C GLY A 87 -6.56 5.30 -11.44
N ALA A 88 -7.59 5.93 -12.01
CA ALA A 88 -8.16 7.18 -11.48
C ALA A 88 -8.89 7.02 -10.13
N GLU A 89 -9.30 5.78 -9.81
CA GLU A 89 -9.90 5.42 -8.51
C GLU A 89 -8.87 5.21 -7.40
N TRP A 90 -7.58 5.22 -7.76
CA TRP A 90 -6.47 4.92 -6.87
C TRP A 90 -5.68 6.18 -6.53
N GLN A 91 -5.36 6.32 -5.26
CA GLN A 91 -4.52 7.39 -4.72
C GLN A 91 -3.13 6.84 -4.40
N TYR A 92 -2.08 7.49 -4.90
CA TYR A 92 -0.69 7.22 -4.52
C TYR A 92 -0.31 8.01 -3.27
N TRP A 93 0.44 7.39 -2.37
CA TRP A 93 0.95 8.01 -1.14
C TRP A 93 2.48 8.00 -1.18
N SER A 94 3.13 9.17 -1.11
CA SER A 94 4.60 9.27 -1.09
C SER A 94 5.15 8.87 0.29
N ARG A 95 5.00 7.60 0.63
CA ARG A 95 5.47 6.96 1.85
C ARG A 95 6.22 5.71 1.49
N LEU A 96 7.54 5.78 1.62
CA LEU A 96 8.40 4.65 1.38
C LEU A 96 8.24 3.63 2.50
N LEU A 97 8.08 2.38 2.12
CA LEU A 97 8.22 1.26 3.05
C LEU A 97 9.69 1.18 3.53
N ARG A 98 9.95 1.50 4.80
CA ARG A 98 11.29 1.55 5.41
C ARG A 98 11.43 0.53 6.53
N GLY A 99 12.40 -0.38 6.44
CA GLY A 99 12.74 -1.28 7.54
C GLY A 99 13.30 -2.62 7.08
N ILE A 100 13.41 -3.58 8.01
CA ILE A 100 13.83 -4.94 7.70
C ILE A 100 12.77 -5.59 6.81
N PRO A 101 13.18 -6.21 5.69
CA PRO A 101 12.26 -6.70 4.69
C PRO A 101 11.53 -7.98 5.12
N THR A 102 10.58 -7.89 6.05
CA THR A 102 9.78 -9.04 6.55
C THR A 102 8.28 -8.80 6.38
N PRO A 103 7.47 -9.84 6.15
CA PRO A 103 6.02 -9.65 5.97
C PRO A 103 5.35 -8.94 7.15
N LYS A 104 5.83 -9.19 8.37
CA LYS A 104 5.35 -8.50 9.58
C LYS A 104 5.69 -7.02 9.58
N ALA A 105 6.93 -6.65 9.25
CA ALA A 105 7.34 -5.25 9.19
C ALA A 105 6.55 -4.46 8.12
N PHE A 106 6.23 -5.11 7.01
CA PHE A 106 5.39 -4.55 5.96
C PHE A 106 3.99 -4.18 6.47
N VAL A 107 3.30 -5.11 7.15
CA VAL A 107 1.98 -4.86 7.73
C VAL A 107 2.03 -3.71 8.74
N VAL A 108 3.05 -3.68 9.59
CA VAL A 108 3.25 -2.61 10.57
C VAL A 108 3.42 -1.26 9.87
N GLN A 109 4.20 -1.20 8.79
CA GLN A 109 4.43 0.06 8.06
C GLN A 109 3.16 0.60 7.40
N ILE A 110 2.31 -0.27 6.83
CA ILE A 110 1.00 0.15 6.30
C ILE A 110 0.18 0.81 7.41
N ALA A 111 0.10 0.18 8.59
CA ALA A 111 -0.60 0.77 9.73
C ALA A 111 0.02 2.09 10.18
N THR A 112 1.36 2.19 10.23
CA THR A 112 2.07 3.43 10.60
C THR A 112 1.73 4.58 9.66
N ILE A 113 1.70 4.35 8.35
CA ILE A 113 1.34 5.37 7.36
C ILE A 113 -0.04 5.97 7.66
N PHE A 114 -1.03 5.13 8.00
CA PHE A 114 -2.37 5.62 8.34
C PHE A 114 -2.43 6.36 9.68
N SER A 115 -1.54 6.05 10.62
CA SER A 115 -1.47 6.76 11.91
C SER A 115 -0.95 8.20 11.78
N GLU A 116 -0.22 8.52 10.70
CA GLU A 116 0.27 9.88 10.39
C GLU A 116 -0.80 10.80 9.79
N VAL A 117 -2.01 10.30 9.54
CA VAL A 117 -3.11 11.10 8.99
C VAL A 117 -3.78 11.89 10.12
N HIS A 118 -3.70 13.22 10.05
CA HIS A 118 -4.29 14.17 11.00
C HIS A 118 -5.54 14.87 10.44
#